data_AF-A0A2T4DBM2-F1
#
_entry.id   AF-A0A2T4DBM2-F1
#
_cell.length_a   1.000
_cell.length_b   1.000
_cell.length_c   1.000
_cell.angle_alpha   90.00
_cell.angle_beta   90.00
_cell.angle_gamma   90.00
#
_symmetry.space_group_name_H-M   'P 1'
#
loop_
_entity.id
_entity.type
_entity.pdbx_description
1 polymer ?
#
loop_
_entity_poly.entity_id
_entity_poly.type
_entity_poly.pdbx_seq_one_letter_code
_entity_poly.pdbx_strand_id
1 'polypeptide(L)'
;FSEIDSSFFMVLFVAAIILIKPVATALTLGSGGSGGIFAPSLFIGGVTGYLFAYLINLTGIAEPISTSNFTLVGMSGVMSGVLHAPLTAIFLIAEITSGYTLFVPLMIVSAISYSTISYFEKYSLYTKPLIEKGDLIYHDKDRQVLSLIDLKKIVETDLLTIDPNASLGSLVDLVRFSKRNIFPVVNEQQELMGIVTLDDIREIMFDTDSRKNIIVNTLMHSPPTYVSSKESMQSVMIKFEKTGAWNLPVIDEGKYIGFVSKSRIFNAYRKKLIRQQID
;
A
#
# COMPACT_ATOMS: atom_id res chain seq x y z
N PHE A 1 29.38 -0.78 54.72
CA PHE A 1 27.94 -0.43 54.68
C PHE A 1 27.64 0.89 53.95
N SER A 2 28.60 1.80 53.66
CA SER A 2 28.28 3.05 52.93
C SER A 2 28.33 2.98 51.39
N GLU A 3 28.98 1.98 50.78
CA GLU A 3 29.06 1.87 49.30
C GLU A 3 27.81 1.23 48.65
N ILE A 4 27.08 0.39 49.40
CA ILE A 4 25.91 -0.34 48.89
C ILE A 4 24.70 0.60 48.75
N ASP A 5 24.52 1.55 49.68
CA ASP A 5 23.45 2.57 49.60
C ASP A 5 23.63 3.51 48.39
N SER A 6 24.88 3.89 48.09
CA SER A 6 25.19 4.75 46.94
C SER A 6 24.92 4.05 45.60
N SER A 7 25.36 2.79 45.48
CA SER A 7 25.17 1.98 44.27
C SER A 7 23.69 1.67 44.00
N PHE A 8 22.95 1.28 45.05
CA PHE A 8 21.52 1.02 44.95
C PHE A 8 20.73 2.28 44.58
N PHE A 9 21.04 3.41 45.22
CA PHE A 9 20.43 4.69 44.89
C PHE A 9 20.71 5.10 43.44
N MET A 10 21.93 4.89 42.95
CA MET A 10 22.29 5.16 41.55
C MET A 10 21.49 4.30 40.57
N VAL A 11 21.38 2.98 40.81
CA VAL A 11 20.57 2.08 39.98
C VAL A 11 19.11 2.53 39.96
N LEU A 12 18.54 2.83 41.13
CA LEU A 12 17.16 3.26 41.27
C LEU A 12 16.91 4.58 40.54
N PHE A 13 17.80 5.55 40.71
CA PHE A 13 17.72 6.86 40.07
C PHE A 13 17.79 6.75 38.54
N VAL A 14 18.74 5.95 38.03
CA VAL A 14 18.91 5.71 36.60
C VAL A 14 17.71 4.97 36.01
N ALA A 15 17.21 3.93 36.69
CA ALA A 15 16.00 3.21 36.28
C ALA A 15 14.78 4.14 36.26
N ALA A 16 14.63 5.01 37.26
CA ALA A 16 13.56 6.01 37.29
C ALA A 16 13.65 6.97 36.10
N ILE A 17 14.86 7.43 35.73
CA ILE A 17 15.06 8.28 34.55
C ILE A 17 14.65 7.58 33.26
N ILE A 18 15.02 6.30 33.08
CA ILE A 18 14.66 5.51 31.90
C ILE A 18 13.14 5.43 31.73
N LEU A 19 12.38 5.35 32.82
CA LEU A 19 10.92 5.28 32.79
C LEU A 19 10.24 6.66 32.68
N ILE A 20 10.74 7.66 33.40
CA ILE A 20 10.11 8.99 33.47
C ILE A 20 10.39 9.81 32.20
N LYS A 21 11.60 9.72 31.64
CA LYS A 21 12.02 10.58 30.52
C LYS A 21 11.20 10.34 29.23
N PRO A 22 10.87 9.10 28.82
CA PRO A 22 9.96 8.86 27.70
C PRO A 22 8.58 9.50 27.93
N VAL A 23 8.03 9.36 29.13
CA VAL A 23 6.72 9.95 29.49
C VAL A 23 6.77 11.47 29.43
N ALA A 24 7.81 12.08 30.01
CA ALA A 24 8.01 13.52 29.95
C ALA A 24 8.17 14.03 28.51
N THR A 25 8.87 13.27 27.66
CA THR A 25 9.05 13.59 26.24
C THR A 25 7.71 13.51 25.50
N ALA A 26 6.94 12.44 25.71
CA ALA A 26 5.62 12.26 25.13
C ALA A 26 4.64 13.37 25.55
N LEU A 27 4.64 13.76 26.83
CA LEU A 27 3.82 14.87 27.33
C LEU A 27 4.24 16.21 26.70
N THR A 28 5.55 16.45 26.55
CA THR A 28 6.06 17.70 25.95
C THR A 28 5.65 17.81 24.48
N LEU A 29 5.86 16.75 23.69
CA LEU A 29 5.47 16.73 22.28
C LEU A 29 3.94 16.74 22.12
N GLY A 30 3.22 15.98 22.96
CA GLY A 30 1.77 15.89 22.95
C GLY A 30 1.06 17.19 23.33
N SER A 31 1.69 18.04 24.15
CA SER A 31 1.16 19.35 24.54
C SER A 31 1.42 20.44 23.49
N GLY A 32 2.00 20.11 22.33
CA GLY A 32 2.34 21.08 21.28
C GLY A 32 3.67 21.79 21.51
N GLY A 33 4.52 21.31 22.42
CA GLY A 33 5.87 21.84 22.61
C GLY A 33 6.75 21.57 21.39
N SER A 34 7.60 22.53 21.02
CA SER A 34 8.58 22.35 19.95
C SER A 34 9.75 21.50 20.45
N GLY A 35 9.86 20.26 19.97
CA GLY A 35 10.95 19.37 20.33
C GLY A 35 11.01 18.15 19.41
N GLY A 36 12.21 17.57 19.28
CA GLY A 36 12.42 16.32 18.55
C GLY A 36 12.52 15.11 19.48
N ILE A 37 12.22 13.93 18.96
CA ILE A 37 12.40 12.65 19.69
C ILE A 37 13.86 12.16 19.67
N PHE A 38 14.70 12.73 18.80
CA PHE A 38 16.08 12.31 18.58
C PHE A 38 16.95 12.34 19.85
N ALA A 39 17.09 13.51 20.49
CA ALA A 39 17.96 13.66 21.66
C ALA A 39 17.46 12.87 22.89
N PRO A 40 16.14 12.84 23.19
CA PRO A 40 15.60 11.95 24.22
C PRO A 40 15.92 10.48 23.98
N SER A 41 15.72 9.97 22.75
CA SER A 41 16.03 8.58 22.40
C SER A 41 17.51 8.25 22.58
N LEU A 42 18.39 9.15 22.15
CA LEU A 42 19.83 9.01 22.33
C LEU A 42 20.20 8.94 23.82
N PHE A 43 19.69 9.87 24.63
CA PHE A 43 19.95 9.91 26.06
C PHE A 43 19.44 8.65 26.78
N ILE A 44 18.20 8.24 26.52
CA ILE A 44 17.60 7.04 27.12
C ILE A 44 18.39 5.79 26.72
N GLY A 45 18.80 5.67 25.45
CA GLY A 45 19.64 4.58 24.99
C GLY A 45 20.99 4.53 25.70
N GLY A 46 21.65 5.68 25.84
CA GLY A 46 22.93 5.77 26.55
C GLY A 46 22.81 5.36 28.01
N VAL A 47 21.82 5.91 28.71
CA VAL A 47 21.57 5.61 30.13
C VAL A 47 21.18 4.14 30.34
N THR A 48 20.43 3.54 29.40
CA THR A 48 20.09 2.11 29.43
C THR A 48 21.32 1.23 29.24
N GLY A 49 22.18 1.56 28.26
CA GLY A 49 23.44 0.86 28.03
C GLY A 49 24.41 0.99 29.21
N TYR A 50 24.50 2.18 29.81
CA TYR A 50 25.25 2.42 31.03
C TYR A 50 24.75 1.55 32.18
N LEU A 51 23.42 1.54 32.43
CA LEU A 51 22.81 0.77 33.50
C LEU A 51 23.10 -0.73 33.33
N PHE A 52 22.98 -1.24 32.11
CA PHE A 52 23.29 -2.63 31.80
C PHE A 52 24.74 -2.98 32.16
N ALA A 53 25.71 -2.17 31.73
CA ALA A 53 27.10 -2.40 32.04
C ALA A 53 27.42 -2.25 33.53
N TYR A 54 26.81 -1.27 34.18
CA TYR A 54 26.97 -1.03 35.61
C TYR A 54 26.46 -2.21 36.44
N LEU A 55 25.28 -2.75 36.12
CA LEU A 55 24.72 -3.92 36.79
C LEU A 55 25.60 -5.15 36.63
N ILE A 56 26.10 -5.43 35.42
CA ILE A 56 27.01 -6.55 35.18
C ILE A 56 28.29 -6.40 36.03
N ASN A 57 28.89 -5.20 36.03
CA ASN A 57 30.09 -4.92 36.79
C ASN A 57 29.87 -5.02 38.31
N LEU A 58 28.68 -4.68 38.79
CA LEU A 58 28.30 -4.86 40.20
C LEU A 58 28.18 -6.34 40.61
N THR A 59 27.79 -7.24 39.69
CA THR A 59 27.66 -8.66 40.04
C THR A 59 29.00 -9.34 40.33
N GLY A 60 30.11 -8.82 39.76
CA GLY A 60 31.44 -9.42 39.88
C GLY A 60 31.58 -10.81 39.23
N ILE A 61 30.57 -11.26 38.47
CA ILE A 61 30.53 -12.60 37.86
C ILE A 61 31.41 -12.66 36.59
N ALA A 62 31.61 -11.53 35.92
CA ALA A 62 32.36 -11.42 34.67
C ALA A 62 33.48 -10.38 34.79
N GLU A 63 34.43 -10.40 33.85
CA GLU A 63 35.41 -9.32 33.72
C GLU A 63 34.71 -7.96 33.54
N PRO A 64 35.25 -6.87 34.13
CA PRO A 64 34.65 -5.56 34.01
C PRO A 64 34.48 -5.13 32.56
N ILE A 65 33.24 -4.90 32.15
CA ILE A 65 32.91 -4.40 30.81
C ILE A 65 32.95 -2.88 30.77
N SER A 66 33.33 -2.34 29.61
CA SER A 66 33.40 -0.89 29.38
C SER A 66 32.01 -0.26 29.39
N THR A 67 31.72 0.53 30.43
CA THR A 67 30.48 1.30 30.54
C THR A 67 30.31 2.28 29.38
N SER A 68 31.40 2.89 28.90
CA SER A 68 31.40 3.78 27.74
C SER A 68 30.96 3.07 26.46
N ASN A 69 31.50 1.88 26.17
CA ASN A 69 31.15 1.15 24.94
C ASN A 69 29.68 0.73 24.95
N PHE A 70 29.19 0.22 26.08
CA PHE A 70 27.79 -0.18 26.21
C PHE A 70 26.82 1.00 26.19
N THR A 71 27.23 2.17 26.71
CA THR A 71 26.49 3.43 26.54
C THR A 71 26.28 3.74 25.06
N LEU A 72 27.35 3.69 24.25
CA LEU A 72 27.29 3.96 22.81
C LEU A 72 26.44 2.94 22.04
N VAL A 73 26.54 1.67 22.41
CA VAL A 73 25.73 0.60 21.82
C VAL A 73 24.25 0.78 22.19
N GLY A 74 23.94 1.12 23.43
CA GLY A 74 22.57 1.41 23.88
C GLY A 74 21.96 2.63 23.18
N MET A 75 22.77 3.70 22.99
CA MET A 75 22.39 4.87 22.20
C MET A 75 21.93 4.49 20.80
N SER A 76 22.76 3.70 20.09
CA SER A 76 22.47 3.25 18.73
C SER A 76 21.25 2.34 18.65
N GLY A 77 21.11 1.41 19.60
CA GLY A 77 19.96 0.50 19.67
C GLY A 77 18.64 1.23 19.82
N VAL A 78 18.48 2.07 20.85
CA VAL A 78 17.23 2.79 21.09
C VAL A 78 16.92 3.76 19.95
N MET A 79 17.93 4.46 19.43
CA MET A 79 17.74 5.37 18.30
C MET A 79 17.31 4.62 17.02
N SER A 80 17.93 3.49 16.70
CA SER A 80 17.56 2.63 15.56
C SER A 80 16.08 2.22 15.64
N GLY A 81 15.66 1.73 16.80
CA GLY A 81 14.29 1.31 17.04
C GLY A 81 13.28 2.46 16.97
N VAL A 82 13.55 3.58 17.62
CA VAL A 82 12.61 4.71 17.66
C VAL A 82 12.47 5.41 16.30
N LEU A 83 13.58 5.55 15.58
CA LEU A 83 13.59 6.28 14.30
C LEU A 83 13.25 5.39 13.10
N HIS A 84 13.24 4.07 13.24
CA HIS A 84 13.24 3.12 12.12
C HIS A 84 14.37 3.40 11.11
N ALA A 85 15.51 3.87 11.59
CA ALA A 85 16.64 4.32 10.78
C ALA A 85 17.96 3.73 11.30
N PRO A 86 18.17 2.41 11.16
CA PRO A 86 19.34 1.72 11.72
C PRO A 86 20.67 2.28 11.22
N LEU A 87 20.79 2.54 9.91
CA LEU A 87 22.03 3.08 9.33
C LEU A 87 22.37 4.46 9.91
N THR A 88 21.37 5.34 10.04
CA THR A 88 21.56 6.66 10.63
C THR A 88 22.06 6.57 12.07
N ALA A 89 21.50 5.66 12.87
CA ALA A 89 21.94 5.44 14.25
C ALA A 89 23.36 4.87 14.33
N ILE A 90 23.75 3.96 13.43
CA ILE A 90 25.10 3.38 13.41
C ILE A 90 26.14 4.45 13.06
N PHE A 91 25.92 5.19 11.96
CA PHE A 91 26.88 6.18 11.47
C PHE A 91 27.03 7.35 12.43
N LEU A 92 25.93 7.86 13.00
CA LEU A 92 25.98 8.95 13.96
C LEU A 92 26.86 8.60 15.17
N ILE A 93 26.67 7.42 15.74
CA ILE A 93 27.44 7.01 16.93
C ILE A 93 28.91 6.74 16.57
N ALA A 94 29.17 6.12 15.42
CA ALA A 94 30.53 5.90 14.94
C ALA A 94 31.27 7.24 14.69
N GLU A 95 30.58 8.24 14.17
CA GLU A 95 31.12 9.57 13.90
C GLU A 95 31.42 10.35 15.18
N ILE A 96 30.45 10.41 16.12
CA ILE A 96 30.63 11.13 17.40
C ILE A 96 31.77 10.50 18.23
N THR A 97 31.97 9.19 18.11
CA THR A 97 33.03 8.47 18.85
C THR A 97 34.39 8.53 18.16
N SER A 98 34.46 9.07 16.94
CA SER A 98 35.68 9.16 16.12
C SER A 98 36.39 7.81 15.94
N GLY A 99 35.65 6.69 16.03
CA GLY A 99 36.22 5.35 16.10
C GLY A 99 35.31 4.28 15.50
N TYR A 100 35.77 3.64 14.42
CA TYR A 100 35.04 2.56 13.75
C TYR A 100 35.17 1.19 14.45
N THR A 101 35.84 1.12 15.60
CA THR A 101 36.04 -0.14 16.33
C THR A 101 34.73 -0.76 16.80
N LEU A 102 33.72 0.05 17.12
CA LEU A 102 32.41 -0.42 17.58
C LEU A 102 31.40 -0.66 16.45
N PHE A 103 31.80 -0.53 15.17
CA PHE A 103 30.87 -0.59 14.06
C PHE A 103 30.08 -1.91 14.00
N VAL A 104 30.76 -3.04 14.22
CA VAL A 104 30.14 -4.37 14.22
C VAL A 104 29.12 -4.52 15.37
N PRO A 105 29.46 -4.24 16.64
CA PRO A 105 28.47 -4.20 17.72
C PRO A 105 27.27 -3.28 17.45
N LEU A 106 27.51 -2.08 16.92
CA LEU A 106 26.44 -1.12 16.60
C LEU A 106 25.50 -1.66 15.53
N MET A 107 26.02 -2.30 14.48
CA MET A 107 25.23 -2.94 13.44
C MET A 107 24.32 -4.03 14.00
N ILE A 108 24.86 -4.92 14.82
CA ILE A 108 24.12 -6.06 15.40
C ILE A 108 22.96 -5.54 16.28
N VAL A 109 23.25 -4.63 17.21
CA VAL A 109 22.23 -4.12 18.12
C VAL A 109 21.18 -3.28 17.39
N SER A 110 21.61 -2.46 16.43
CA SER A 110 20.68 -1.67 15.61
C SER A 110 19.76 -2.55 14.76
N ALA A 111 20.28 -3.63 14.17
CA ALA A 111 19.50 -4.60 13.40
C ALA A 111 18.48 -5.33 14.28
N ILE A 112 18.91 -5.85 15.43
CA ILE A 112 18.00 -6.54 16.38
C ILE A 112 16.92 -5.58 16.86
N SER A 113 17.28 -4.35 17.24
CA SER A 113 16.32 -3.36 17.69
C SER A 113 15.30 -3.02 16.61
N TYR A 114 15.78 -2.72 15.39
CA TYR A 114 14.93 -2.42 14.24
C TYR A 114 14.00 -3.58 13.87
N SER A 115 14.52 -4.81 13.79
CA SER A 115 13.73 -6.00 13.49
C SER A 115 12.67 -6.27 14.55
N THR A 116 13.02 -6.08 15.83
CA THR A 116 12.09 -6.25 16.94
C THR A 116 10.97 -5.22 16.85
N ILE A 117 11.28 -3.92 16.74
CA ILE A 117 10.24 -2.89 16.68
C ILE A 117 9.39 -3.03 15.43
N SER A 118 9.97 -3.38 14.28
CA SER A 118 9.24 -3.53 13.02
C SER A 118 8.18 -4.64 13.06
N TYR A 119 8.34 -5.60 13.97
CA TYR A 119 7.33 -6.65 14.22
C TYR A 119 6.14 -6.12 15.03
N PHE A 120 6.38 -5.25 16.02
CA PHE A 120 5.34 -4.71 16.90
C PHE A 120 4.67 -3.45 16.35
N GLU A 121 5.44 -2.56 15.74
CA GLU A 121 4.99 -1.29 15.21
C GLU A 121 5.52 -1.13 13.79
N LYS A 122 4.60 -0.94 12.83
CA LYS A 122 4.94 -0.88 11.41
C LYS A 122 5.57 0.46 11.00
N TYR A 123 5.30 1.52 11.75
CA TYR A 123 5.64 2.89 11.38
C TYR A 123 6.47 3.57 12.46
N SER A 124 7.45 4.38 12.03
CA SER A 124 8.24 5.19 12.96
C SER A 124 7.39 6.25 13.67
N LEU A 125 7.89 6.79 14.78
CA LEU A 125 7.23 7.88 15.50
C LEU A 125 7.07 9.17 14.67
N TYR A 126 7.84 9.36 13.61
CA TYR A 126 7.63 10.48 12.68
C TYR A 126 6.55 10.19 11.65
N THR A 127 6.51 8.95 11.16
CA THR A 127 5.58 8.52 10.10
C THR A 127 4.17 8.31 10.63
N LYS A 128 4.02 7.76 11.85
CA LYS A 128 2.73 7.38 12.43
C LYS A 128 1.75 8.57 12.57
N PRO A 129 2.13 9.73 13.13
CA PRO A 129 1.21 10.88 13.22
C PRO A 129 0.83 11.46 11.85
N LEU A 130 1.73 11.39 10.86
CA LEU A 130 1.43 11.81 9.50
C LEU A 130 0.39 10.89 8.84
N ILE A 131 0.47 9.58 9.10
CA ILE A 131 -0.54 8.63 8.64
C ILE A 131 -1.88 8.88 9.35
N GLU A 132 -1.88 9.08 10.67
CA GLU A 132 -3.10 9.33 11.46
C GLU A 132 -3.80 10.64 11.08
N LYS A 133 -3.04 11.67 10.69
CA LYS A 133 -3.57 12.95 10.17
C LYS A 133 -3.99 12.89 8.70
N GLY A 134 -3.57 11.85 7.97
CA GLY A 134 -3.82 11.71 6.54
C GLY A 134 -2.81 12.44 5.63
N ASP A 135 -1.73 12.99 6.20
CA ASP A 135 -0.69 13.75 5.49
C ASP A 135 0.35 12.85 4.78
N LEU A 136 0.38 11.54 5.09
CA LEU A 136 1.31 10.57 4.48
C LEU A 136 0.64 9.22 4.21
N ILE A 137 0.67 8.77 2.95
CA ILE A 137 0.00 7.52 2.51
C ILE A 137 1.06 6.53 1.98
N TYR A 138 1.32 5.46 2.73
CA TYR A 138 2.28 4.40 2.36
C TYR A 138 1.55 3.09 2.02
N HIS A 139 1.84 2.55 0.82
CA HIS A 139 1.35 1.28 0.25
C HIS A 139 -0.13 1.13 -0.14
N ASP A 140 -0.98 2.17 -0.06
CA ASP A 140 -2.39 2.08 -0.46
C ASP A 140 -2.90 3.23 -1.35
N LYS A 141 -1.98 4.01 -1.95
CA LYS A 141 -2.34 5.08 -2.90
C LYS A 141 -3.18 4.53 -4.05
N ASP A 142 -2.82 3.37 -4.60
CA ASP A 142 -3.55 2.79 -5.72
C ASP A 142 -4.99 2.46 -5.32
N ARG A 143 -5.22 1.87 -4.13
CA ARG A 143 -6.57 1.57 -3.64
C ARG A 143 -7.37 2.82 -3.34
N GLN A 144 -6.77 3.85 -2.74
CA GLN A 144 -7.45 5.12 -2.50
C GLN A 144 -7.78 5.84 -3.81
N VAL A 145 -6.85 5.91 -4.76
CA VAL A 145 -7.11 6.55 -6.05
C VAL A 145 -8.18 5.78 -6.82
N LEU A 146 -8.16 4.44 -6.79
CA LEU A 146 -9.21 3.61 -7.38
C LEU A 146 -10.57 3.81 -6.69
N SER A 147 -10.63 3.99 -5.37
CA SER A 147 -11.91 4.27 -4.67
C SER A 147 -12.48 5.65 -5.00
N LEU A 148 -11.65 6.59 -5.47
CA LEU A 148 -12.08 7.90 -5.96
C LEU A 148 -12.59 7.89 -7.42
N ILE A 149 -12.50 6.76 -8.12
CA ILE A 149 -13.03 6.58 -9.46
C ILE A 149 -14.46 6.06 -9.35
N ASP A 150 -15.39 6.87 -9.83
CA ASP A 150 -16.79 6.48 -9.96
C ASP A 150 -16.98 5.70 -11.27
N LEU A 151 -17.23 4.39 -11.15
CA LEU A 151 -17.41 3.49 -12.30
C LEU A 151 -18.50 4.01 -13.24
N LYS A 152 -19.59 4.59 -12.72
CA LYS A 152 -20.70 5.11 -13.54
C LYS A 152 -20.27 6.19 -14.53
N LYS A 153 -19.24 6.97 -14.18
CA LYS A 153 -18.73 8.07 -15.03
C LYS A 153 -17.80 7.60 -16.14
N ILE A 154 -17.32 6.36 -16.04
CA ILE A 154 -16.36 5.79 -17.01
C ILE A 154 -16.96 4.65 -17.82
N VAL A 155 -18.23 4.29 -17.61
CA VAL A 155 -18.98 3.36 -18.48
C VAL A 155 -19.08 3.96 -19.88
N GLU A 156 -18.75 3.14 -20.86
CA GLU A 156 -18.82 3.42 -22.29
C GLU A 156 -20.16 2.89 -22.82
N THR A 157 -21.03 3.81 -23.27
CA THR A 157 -22.38 3.52 -23.78
C THR A 157 -22.50 3.73 -25.29
N ASP A 158 -21.37 3.93 -25.98
CA ASP A 158 -21.28 4.15 -27.43
C ASP A 158 -21.18 2.84 -28.25
N LEU A 159 -21.30 1.69 -27.59
CA LEU A 159 -21.31 0.38 -28.25
C LEU A 159 -22.69 0.12 -28.86
N LEU A 160 -22.72 -0.12 -30.16
CA LEU A 160 -23.95 -0.46 -30.88
C LEU A 160 -24.38 -1.88 -30.53
N THR A 161 -25.60 -2.02 -30.02
CA THR A 161 -26.22 -3.31 -29.66
C THR A 161 -26.90 -3.96 -30.86
N ILE A 162 -27.06 -5.28 -30.81
CA ILE A 162 -27.80 -6.03 -31.82
C ILE A 162 -28.78 -7.03 -31.18
N ASP A 163 -29.93 -7.24 -31.83
CA ASP A 163 -30.92 -8.22 -31.41
C ASP A 163 -30.41 -9.66 -31.64
N PRO A 164 -30.64 -10.61 -30.71
CA PRO A 164 -30.20 -12.00 -30.88
C PRO A 164 -30.78 -12.69 -32.12
N ASN A 165 -31.97 -12.30 -32.58
CA ASN A 165 -32.63 -12.87 -33.75
C ASN A 165 -32.28 -12.13 -35.05
N ALA A 166 -31.44 -11.10 -35.00
CA ALA A 166 -30.97 -10.41 -36.20
C ALA A 166 -30.07 -11.32 -37.05
N SER A 167 -30.00 -11.03 -38.35
CA SER A 167 -29.10 -11.74 -39.26
C SER A 167 -27.66 -11.22 -39.15
N LEU A 168 -26.70 -12.05 -39.58
CA LEU A 168 -25.31 -11.63 -39.74
C LEU A 168 -25.22 -10.42 -40.68
N GLY A 169 -26.07 -10.31 -41.70
CA GLY A 169 -26.13 -9.14 -42.57
C GLY A 169 -26.35 -7.83 -41.81
N SER A 170 -27.29 -7.82 -40.86
CA SER A 170 -27.55 -6.66 -40.00
C SER A 170 -26.36 -6.34 -39.07
N LEU A 171 -25.68 -7.36 -38.54
CA LEU A 171 -24.47 -7.18 -37.75
C LEU A 171 -23.35 -6.54 -38.59
N VAL A 172 -23.14 -7.01 -39.82
CA VAL A 172 -22.14 -6.45 -40.74
C VAL A 172 -22.46 -5.01 -41.10
N ASP A 173 -23.74 -4.65 -41.23
CA ASP A 173 -24.12 -3.25 -41.43
C ASP A 173 -23.77 -2.38 -40.21
N LEU A 174 -23.91 -2.88 -38.98
CA LEU A 174 -23.43 -2.19 -37.77
C LEU A 174 -21.90 -2.03 -37.75
N VAL A 175 -21.15 -3.04 -38.20
CA VAL A 175 -19.67 -2.98 -38.27
C VAL A 175 -19.20 -1.79 -39.10
N ARG A 176 -19.94 -1.40 -40.14
CA ARG A 176 -19.58 -0.25 -41.01
C ARG A 176 -19.61 1.09 -40.27
N PHE A 177 -20.44 1.22 -39.24
CA PHE A 177 -20.60 2.47 -38.48
C PHE A 177 -19.91 2.42 -37.11
N SER A 178 -19.73 1.21 -36.56
CA SER A 178 -19.08 1.00 -35.27
C SER A 178 -17.59 1.31 -35.33
N LYS A 179 -17.09 1.99 -34.29
CA LYS A 179 -15.66 2.16 -34.04
C LYS A 179 -15.10 1.11 -33.07
N ARG A 180 -15.94 0.15 -32.67
CA ARG A 180 -15.67 -0.85 -31.64
C ARG A 180 -15.67 -2.24 -32.26
N ASN A 181 -14.81 -3.10 -31.75
CA ASN A 181 -14.65 -4.49 -32.21
C ASN A 181 -15.50 -5.49 -31.41
N ILE A 182 -16.43 -5.01 -30.58
CA ILE A 182 -17.30 -5.82 -29.72
C ILE A 182 -18.72 -5.29 -29.87
N PHE A 183 -19.65 -6.21 -30.08
CA PHE A 183 -21.07 -5.96 -30.31
C PHE A 183 -21.86 -6.70 -29.22
N PRO A 184 -22.49 -5.97 -28.29
CA PRO A 184 -23.35 -6.55 -27.27
C PRO A 184 -24.64 -7.08 -27.90
N VAL A 185 -24.99 -8.32 -27.61
CA VAL A 185 -26.25 -8.93 -28.04
C VAL A 185 -27.27 -8.76 -26.92
N VAL A 186 -28.34 -8.00 -27.20
CA VAL A 186 -29.30 -7.55 -26.18
C VAL A 186 -30.72 -7.88 -26.64
N ASN A 187 -31.53 -8.43 -25.74
CA ASN A 187 -32.94 -8.73 -26.04
C ASN A 187 -33.85 -7.49 -25.90
N GLU A 188 -35.15 -7.66 -26.20
CA GLU A 188 -36.15 -6.60 -26.08
C GLU A 188 -36.27 -6.05 -24.63
N GLN A 189 -35.94 -6.85 -23.63
CA GLN A 189 -35.98 -6.50 -22.20
C GLN A 189 -34.72 -5.76 -21.70
N GLN A 190 -33.78 -5.43 -22.60
CA GLN A 190 -32.47 -4.83 -22.28
C GLN A 190 -31.52 -5.74 -21.48
N GLU A 191 -31.69 -7.06 -21.57
CA GLU A 191 -30.80 -8.03 -20.94
C GLU A 191 -29.69 -8.45 -21.90
N LEU A 192 -28.46 -8.60 -21.38
CA LEU A 192 -27.32 -9.05 -22.18
C LEU A 192 -27.39 -10.56 -22.38
N MET A 193 -27.61 -10.98 -23.63
CA MET A 193 -27.65 -12.40 -24.02
C MET A 193 -26.26 -12.96 -24.34
N GLY A 194 -25.35 -12.11 -24.81
CA GLY A 194 -24.00 -12.49 -25.18
C GLY A 194 -23.23 -11.34 -25.81
N ILE A 195 -22.05 -11.64 -26.31
CA ILE A 195 -21.23 -10.71 -27.08
C ILE A 195 -20.81 -11.38 -28.40
N VAL A 196 -20.65 -10.56 -29.43
CA VAL A 196 -19.99 -10.95 -30.68
C VAL A 196 -18.83 -9.99 -30.90
N THR A 197 -17.64 -10.53 -31.15
CA THR A 197 -16.48 -9.74 -31.52
C THR A 197 -16.33 -9.69 -33.04
N LEU A 198 -15.57 -8.71 -33.53
CA LEU A 198 -15.24 -8.65 -34.95
C LEU A 198 -14.41 -9.88 -35.40
N ASP A 199 -13.66 -10.48 -34.48
CA ASP A 199 -12.86 -11.68 -34.76
C ASP A 199 -13.77 -12.89 -35.04
N ASP A 200 -14.90 -13.03 -34.32
CA ASP A 200 -15.83 -14.16 -34.46
C ASP A 200 -16.49 -14.23 -35.85
N ILE A 201 -16.68 -13.07 -36.48
CA ILE A 201 -17.38 -12.98 -37.77
C ILE A 201 -16.44 -12.71 -38.95
N ARG A 202 -15.14 -12.49 -38.72
CA ARG A 202 -14.21 -11.99 -39.76
C ARG A 202 -14.16 -12.88 -41.01
N GLU A 203 -14.22 -14.20 -40.82
CA GLU A 203 -14.12 -15.16 -41.92
C GLU A 203 -15.44 -15.28 -42.72
N ILE A 204 -16.58 -15.04 -42.07
CA ILE A 204 -17.92 -15.25 -42.64
C ILE A 204 -18.62 -13.95 -43.05
N MET A 205 -18.12 -12.79 -42.62
CA MET A 205 -18.81 -11.50 -42.81
C MET A 205 -18.94 -11.05 -44.27
N PHE A 206 -18.08 -11.57 -45.15
CA PHE A 206 -18.10 -11.26 -46.58
C PHE A 206 -18.86 -12.30 -47.41
N ASP A 207 -19.26 -13.43 -46.82
CA ASP A 207 -20.02 -14.46 -47.52
C ASP A 207 -21.51 -14.08 -47.65
N THR A 208 -22.02 -14.08 -48.87
CA THR A 208 -23.36 -13.54 -49.17
C THR A 208 -24.47 -14.47 -48.65
N ASP A 209 -24.24 -15.79 -48.66
CA ASP A 209 -25.19 -16.76 -48.13
C ASP A 209 -25.23 -16.73 -46.60
N SER A 210 -24.06 -16.67 -45.96
CA SER A 210 -23.92 -16.52 -44.50
C SER A 210 -24.63 -15.27 -43.99
N ARG A 211 -24.50 -14.13 -44.69
CA ARG A 211 -25.17 -12.88 -44.31
C ARG A 211 -26.70 -12.98 -44.23
N LYS A 212 -27.31 -13.86 -45.04
CA LYS A 212 -28.77 -14.05 -45.07
C LYS A 212 -29.24 -15.12 -44.09
N ASN A 213 -28.48 -16.20 -43.96
CA ASN A 213 -28.95 -17.42 -43.29
C ASN A 213 -28.46 -17.56 -41.84
N ILE A 214 -27.36 -16.91 -41.46
CA ILE A 214 -26.82 -17.02 -40.10
C ILE A 214 -27.45 -15.95 -39.20
N ILE A 215 -27.86 -16.38 -38.00
CA ILE A 215 -28.49 -15.56 -36.97
C ILE A 215 -27.49 -15.25 -35.87
N VAL A 216 -27.49 -14.03 -35.34
CA VAL A 216 -26.56 -13.55 -34.30
C VAL A 216 -26.51 -14.46 -33.06
N ASN A 217 -27.65 -15.01 -32.62
CA ASN A 217 -27.74 -15.96 -31.50
C ASN A 217 -26.83 -17.20 -31.68
N THR A 218 -26.54 -17.61 -32.91
CA THR A 218 -25.64 -18.75 -33.20
C THR A 218 -24.16 -18.39 -33.16
N LEU A 219 -23.84 -17.10 -33.25
CA LEU A 219 -22.47 -16.57 -33.27
C LEU A 219 -22.04 -16.01 -31.92
N MET A 220 -22.98 -15.64 -31.06
CA MET A 220 -22.68 -15.03 -29.78
C MET A 220 -22.03 -16.00 -28.82
N HIS A 221 -21.14 -15.49 -27.99
CA HIS A 221 -20.57 -16.23 -26.88
C HIS A 221 -20.73 -15.45 -25.58
N SER A 222 -20.59 -16.14 -24.45
CA SER A 222 -20.64 -15.48 -23.15
C SER A 222 -19.41 -14.58 -22.97
N PRO A 223 -19.57 -13.37 -22.39
CA PRO A 223 -18.43 -12.57 -21.95
C PRO A 223 -17.70 -13.29 -20.81
N PRO A 224 -16.38 -13.07 -20.61
CA PRO A 224 -15.61 -13.75 -19.56
C PRO A 224 -16.16 -13.53 -18.14
N THR A 225 -16.69 -12.34 -17.88
CA THR A 225 -17.45 -11.99 -16.68
C THR A 225 -18.20 -10.67 -16.91
N TYR A 226 -18.93 -10.18 -15.93
CA TYR A 226 -19.56 -8.87 -15.92
C TYR A 226 -19.22 -8.11 -14.63
N VAL A 227 -19.43 -6.80 -14.66
CA VAL A 227 -19.28 -5.91 -13.50
C VAL A 227 -20.58 -5.17 -13.24
N SER A 228 -20.83 -4.79 -11.99
CA SER A 228 -21.94 -3.87 -11.66
C SER A 228 -21.40 -2.46 -11.46
N SER A 229 -22.19 -1.44 -11.80
CA SER A 229 -21.81 -0.05 -11.54
C SER A 229 -21.71 0.28 -10.04
N LYS A 230 -22.26 -0.58 -9.18
CA LYS A 230 -22.23 -0.48 -7.72
C LYS A 230 -21.03 -1.23 -7.10
N GLU A 231 -20.26 -1.99 -7.89
CA GLU A 231 -19.10 -2.75 -7.43
C GLU A 231 -17.89 -1.83 -7.16
N SER A 232 -17.04 -2.21 -6.20
CA SER A 232 -15.81 -1.46 -5.93
C SER A 232 -14.83 -1.56 -7.10
N MET A 233 -14.13 -0.46 -7.41
CA MET A 233 -13.14 -0.43 -8.49
C MET A 233 -12.00 -1.43 -8.27
N GLN A 234 -11.69 -1.79 -7.03
CA GLN A 234 -10.72 -2.82 -6.71
C GLN A 234 -11.20 -4.20 -7.17
N SER A 235 -12.46 -4.55 -6.91
CA SER A 235 -13.04 -5.83 -7.35
C SER A 235 -13.14 -5.89 -8.88
N VAL A 236 -13.49 -4.76 -9.51
CA VAL A 236 -13.47 -4.62 -10.98
C VAL A 236 -12.08 -4.88 -11.54
N MET A 237 -11.03 -4.33 -10.93
CA MET A 237 -9.66 -4.57 -11.38
C MET A 237 -9.21 -6.02 -11.21
N ILE A 238 -9.58 -6.67 -10.11
CA ILE A 238 -9.31 -8.10 -9.90
C ILE A 238 -9.98 -8.95 -11.00
N LYS A 239 -11.21 -8.61 -11.41
CA LYS A 239 -11.89 -9.28 -12.53
C LYS A 239 -11.14 -9.11 -13.85
N PHE A 240 -10.63 -7.91 -14.14
CA PHE A 240 -9.79 -7.68 -15.32
C PHE A 240 -8.50 -8.49 -15.30
N GLU A 241 -7.82 -8.60 -14.15
CA GLU A 241 -6.59 -9.39 -14.03
C GLU A 241 -6.86 -10.89 -14.16
N LYS A 242 -7.91 -11.39 -13.50
CA LYS A 242 -8.27 -12.81 -13.52
C LYS A 242 -8.72 -13.29 -14.90
N THR A 243 -9.46 -12.46 -15.62
CA THR A 243 -10.01 -12.84 -16.93
C THR A 243 -9.08 -12.53 -18.09
N GLY A 244 -8.11 -11.61 -17.92
CA GLY A 244 -7.29 -11.10 -19.02
C GLY A 244 -8.09 -10.31 -20.07
N ALA A 245 -9.37 -10.01 -19.81
CA ALA A 245 -10.23 -9.31 -20.76
C ALA A 245 -9.81 -7.85 -20.96
N TRP A 246 -10.04 -7.30 -22.16
CA TRP A 246 -9.83 -5.88 -22.43
C TRP A 246 -11.05 -5.02 -22.08
N ASN A 247 -12.24 -5.59 -22.22
CA ASN A 247 -13.52 -4.95 -21.99
C ASN A 247 -14.43 -5.90 -21.21
N LEU A 248 -15.15 -5.39 -20.23
CA LEU A 248 -16.16 -6.13 -19.48
C LEU A 248 -17.51 -5.41 -19.58
N PRO A 249 -18.61 -6.15 -19.81
CA PRO A 249 -19.95 -5.57 -19.78
C PRO A 249 -20.32 -5.13 -18.37
N VAL A 250 -21.00 -3.99 -18.31
CA VAL A 250 -21.60 -3.44 -17.09
C VAL A 250 -23.07 -3.81 -17.09
N ILE A 251 -23.48 -4.56 -16.06
CA ILE A 251 -24.85 -5.04 -15.87
C ILE A 251 -25.32 -4.58 -14.49
N ASP A 252 -26.46 -3.90 -14.45
CA ASP A 252 -27.13 -3.52 -13.21
C ASP A 252 -28.57 -4.02 -13.21
N GLU A 253 -28.98 -4.66 -12.12
CA GLU A 253 -30.38 -5.13 -11.95
C GLU A 253 -30.87 -5.99 -13.13
N GLY A 254 -29.97 -6.80 -13.69
CA GLY A 254 -30.23 -7.69 -14.84
C GLY A 254 -30.15 -7.01 -16.21
N LYS A 255 -30.01 -5.69 -16.26
CA LYS A 255 -30.00 -4.91 -17.51
C LYS A 255 -28.59 -4.53 -17.96
N TYR A 256 -28.38 -4.60 -19.26
CA TYR A 256 -27.17 -4.12 -19.92
C TYR A 256 -27.12 -2.59 -19.86
N ILE A 257 -26.01 -2.05 -19.35
CA ILE A 257 -25.78 -0.60 -19.24
C ILE A 257 -24.75 -0.11 -20.26
N GLY A 258 -23.71 -0.91 -20.51
CA GLY A 258 -22.58 -0.52 -21.36
C GLY A 258 -21.38 -1.42 -21.14
N PHE A 259 -20.20 -0.94 -21.50
CA PHE A 259 -18.92 -1.61 -21.20
C PHE A 259 -18.01 -0.72 -20.39
N VAL A 260 -17.04 -1.32 -19.72
CA VAL A 260 -15.87 -0.62 -19.21
C VAL A 260 -14.63 -1.26 -19.81
N SER A 261 -13.70 -0.43 -20.29
CA SER A 261 -12.41 -0.88 -20.79
C SER A 261 -11.30 -0.68 -19.76
N LYS A 262 -10.31 -1.60 -19.76
CA LYS A 262 -9.11 -1.49 -18.93
C LYS A 262 -8.36 -0.17 -19.18
N SER A 263 -8.31 0.26 -20.44
CA SER A 263 -7.71 1.53 -20.86
C SER A 263 -8.42 2.75 -20.26
N ARG A 264 -9.75 2.73 -20.19
CA ARG A 264 -10.53 3.84 -19.60
C ARG A 264 -10.28 3.96 -18.10
N ILE A 265 -10.24 2.83 -17.39
CA ILE A 265 -9.90 2.79 -15.95
C ILE A 265 -8.50 3.34 -15.73
N PHE A 266 -7.51 2.86 -16.49
CA PHE A 266 -6.12 3.31 -16.36
C PHE A 266 -5.95 4.82 -16.62
N ASN A 267 -6.67 5.35 -17.62
CA ASN A 267 -6.66 6.78 -17.90
C ASN A 267 -7.34 7.61 -16.78
N ALA A 268 -8.46 7.14 -16.25
CA ALA A 268 -9.14 7.78 -15.12
C ALA A 268 -8.25 7.78 -13.86
N TYR A 269 -7.59 6.64 -13.60
CA TYR A 269 -6.61 6.46 -12.54
C TYR A 269 -5.45 7.46 -12.67
N ARG A 270 -4.79 7.51 -13.85
CA ARG A 270 -3.68 8.44 -14.10
C ARG A 270 -4.08 9.90 -13.92
N LYS A 271 -5.27 10.29 -14.38
CA LYS A 271 -5.80 11.65 -14.22
C LYS A 271 -6.01 12.02 -12.75
N LYS A 272 -6.47 11.07 -11.92
CA LYS A 272 -6.65 11.27 -10.47
C LYS A 272 -5.32 11.33 -9.73
N LEU A 273 -4.35 10.49 -10.10
CA LEU A 273 -3.01 10.47 -9.52
C LEU A 273 -2.28 11.79 -9.74
N ILE A 274 -2.32 12.35 -10.97
CA ILE A 274 -1.68 13.64 -11.30
C ILE A 274 -2.29 14.78 -10.47
N ARG A 275 -3.61 14.76 -10.26
CA ARG A 275 -4.29 15.81 -9.50
C ARG A 275 -3.87 15.83 -8.02
N GLN A 276 -3.67 14.66 -7.42
CA GLN A 276 -3.15 14.54 -6.04
C GLN A 276 -1.67 14.93 -5.89
N GLN A 277 -0.93 15.16 -6.97
CA GLN A 277 0.46 15.64 -6.91
C GLN A 277 0.54 17.17 -7.02
N ILE A 278 -0.53 17.82 -7.46
CA ILE A 278 -0.60 19.27 -7.69
C ILE A 278 -1.33 19.97 -6.53
N ASP A 279 -2.28 19.28 -5.91
CA ASP A 279 -2.97 19.71 -4.67
C ASP A 279 -2.17 19.26 -3.43
#